data_AF-A0A318HGM7-F1
#
_entry.id   AF-A0A318HGM7-F1
#
_cell.length_a   1.000
_cell.length_b   1.000
_cell.length_c   1.000
_cell.angle_alpha   90.00
_cell.angle_beta   90.00
_cell.angle_gamma   90.00
#
_symmetry.space_group_name_H-M   'P 1'
#
loop_
_entity.id
_entity.type
_entity.pdbx_description
1 polymer ?
#
loop_
_entity_poly.entity_id
_entity_poly.type
_entity_poly.pdbx_seq_one_letter_code
_entity_poly.pdbx_strand_id
1 'polypeptide(L)'
;MALFVFGLPFAASGFSGIAAAEAFGLAVGAVLAIWLTYIGFGSIALWAFRFAWVQVGALGTLMSRALPLLMLTVLVYFTGELWQLSARMTRLRLWQTIGFLAVLAVVFMITTIRDEVRALREDRAEQSDPAKLLEGTPHATQPGHQPPRTPLSLAEQVNVVAVMVVSQAIQVVIFTAGLFAFFLALGIVAVPDDVAVLWSSEQSCPVGEPPCPGTWFGVHVPVPQTIVHMSLLVAVLSGLYFTVSTSVDPLYRERFFTPLIDDVAVSLAGRDAYLEMEKA
;
A
#
# COMPACT_ATOMS: atom_id res chain seq x y z
N MET A 1 -15.86 26.08 12.19
CA MET A 1 -15.03 25.07 12.89
C MET A 1 -14.50 25.54 14.25
N ALA A 2 -13.99 26.77 14.41
CA ALA A 2 -13.46 27.26 15.69
C ALA A 2 -14.47 27.18 16.87
N LEU A 3 -15.75 27.47 16.62
CA LEU A 3 -16.82 27.36 17.62
C LEU A 3 -17.07 25.93 18.12
N PHE A 4 -16.80 24.90 17.31
CA PHE A 4 -16.98 23.49 17.69
C PHE A 4 -15.76 22.95 18.44
N VAL A 5 -14.55 23.36 18.04
CA VAL A 5 -13.28 22.90 18.64
C VAL A 5 -13.05 23.53 20.02
N PHE A 6 -13.41 24.80 20.19
CA PHE A 6 -13.21 25.52 21.46
C PHE A 6 -14.49 25.65 22.30
N GLY A 7 -15.69 25.57 21.71
CA GLY A 7 -16.94 25.79 22.44
C GLY A 7 -17.47 24.56 23.18
N LEU A 8 -17.42 23.37 22.57
CA LEU A 8 -17.99 22.14 23.13
C LEU A 8 -17.27 21.59 24.39
N PRO A 9 -15.93 21.45 24.42
CA PRO A 9 -15.26 20.90 25.59
C PRO A 9 -15.40 21.81 26.83
N PHE A 10 -15.36 23.14 26.63
CA PHE A 10 -15.55 24.12 27.70
C PHE A 10 -17.02 24.26 28.15
N ALA A 11 -17.99 24.02 27.26
CA ALA A 11 -19.41 23.99 27.62
C ALA A 11 -19.81 22.72 28.39
N ALA A 12 -19.15 21.58 28.13
CA ALA A 12 -19.48 20.31 28.77
C ALA A 12 -18.79 20.07 30.11
N SER A 13 -17.55 20.57 30.30
CA SER A 13 -16.71 20.23 31.45
C SER A 13 -16.13 21.42 32.24
N GLY A 14 -16.51 22.65 31.86
CA GLY A 14 -16.01 23.90 32.47
C GLY A 14 -14.50 24.12 32.24
N PHE A 15 -13.92 25.13 32.90
CA PHE A 15 -12.47 25.40 32.86
C PHE A 15 -11.70 24.39 33.74
N SER A 16 -11.65 23.14 33.30
CA SER A 16 -10.90 22.05 33.93
C SER A 16 -9.74 21.58 33.04
N GLY A 17 -8.70 20.98 33.62
CA GLY A 17 -7.53 20.49 32.85
C GLY A 17 -7.85 19.39 31.83
N ILE A 18 -8.98 18.70 32.01
CA ILE A 18 -9.48 17.66 31.09
C ILE A 18 -10.10 18.31 29.85
N ALA A 19 -10.83 19.43 30.02
CA ALA A 19 -11.36 20.24 28.93
C ALA A 19 -10.25 20.76 28.01
N ALA A 20 -9.13 21.19 28.60
CA ALA A 20 -7.96 21.67 27.86
C ALA A 20 -7.27 20.55 27.07
N ALA A 21 -7.20 19.34 27.61
CA ALA A 21 -6.65 18.16 26.93
C ALA A 21 -7.53 17.70 25.75
N GLU A 22 -8.85 17.70 25.93
CA GLU A 22 -9.81 17.39 24.86
C GLU A 22 -9.78 18.45 23.75
N ALA A 23 -9.76 19.73 24.11
CA ALA A 23 -9.64 20.83 23.15
C ALA A 23 -8.32 20.77 22.37
N PHE A 24 -7.21 20.40 23.02
CA PHE A 24 -5.93 20.20 22.35
C PHE A 24 -5.97 19.00 21.39
N GLY A 25 -6.53 17.86 21.80
CA GLY A 25 -6.70 16.69 20.94
C GLY A 25 -7.56 16.98 19.70
N LEU A 26 -8.66 17.71 19.88
CA LEU A 26 -9.52 18.16 18.79
C LEU A 26 -8.83 19.19 17.89
N ALA A 27 -8.05 20.11 18.45
CA ALA A 27 -7.29 21.08 17.69
C ALA A 27 -6.19 20.41 16.85
N VAL A 28 -5.45 19.46 17.42
CA VAL A 28 -4.45 18.66 16.70
C VAL A 28 -5.12 17.84 15.59
N GLY A 29 -6.25 17.17 15.87
CA GLY A 29 -7.02 16.44 14.87
C GLY A 29 -7.55 17.33 13.75
N ALA A 30 -8.03 18.54 14.07
CA ALA A 30 -8.50 19.51 13.09
C ALA A 30 -7.35 20.07 12.24
N VAL A 31 -6.20 20.39 12.86
CA VAL A 31 -5.00 20.83 12.13
C VAL A 31 -4.49 19.74 11.21
N LEU A 32 -4.43 18.49 11.68
CA LEU A 32 -4.08 17.33 10.85
C LEU A 32 -5.08 17.16 9.70
N ALA A 33 -6.38 17.21 9.97
CA ALA A 33 -7.41 17.08 8.94
C ALA A 33 -7.32 18.21 7.90
N ILE A 34 -7.09 19.46 8.33
CA ILE A 34 -6.86 20.60 7.44
C ILE A 34 -5.59 20.40 6.63
N TRP A 35 -4.51 19.94 7.25
CA TRP A 35 -3.23 19.67 6.60
C TRP A 35 -3.34 18.54 5.56
N LEU A 36 -4.03 17.45 5.91
CA LEU A 36 -4.39 16.35 5.01
C LEU A 36 -5.25 16.83 3.83
N THR A 37 -6.22 17.71 4.09
CA THR A 37 -7.10 18.27 3.04
C THR A 37 -6.35 19.25 2.14
N TYR A 38 -5.44 20.05 2.71
CA TYR A 38 -4.59 21.00 2.00
C TYR A 38 -3.58 20.30 1.06
N ILE A 39 -3.08 19.13 1.47
CA ILE A 39 -2.25 18.26 0.61
C ILE A 39 -3.07 17.57 -0.48
N GLY A 40 -4.40 17.69 -0.45
CA GLY A 40 -5.28 17.02 -1.41
C GLY A 40 -5.42 15.53 -1.13
N PHE A 41 -5.32 15.09 0.14
CA PHE A 41 -5.53 13.68 0.51
C PHE A 41 -6.86 13.14 0.01
N GLY A 42 -7.92 13.96 -0.03
CA GLY A 42 -9.21 13.55 -0.60
C GLY A 42 -9.13 13.23 -2.10
N SER A 43 -8.44 14.06 -2.88
CA SER A 43 -8.19 13.80 -4.31
C SER A 43 -7.23 12.64 -4.54
N ILE A 44 -6.22 12.49 -3.68
CA ILE A 44 -5.26 11.37 -3.72
C ILE A 44 -5.96 10.06 -3.35
N ALA A 45 -6.79 10.05 -2.31
CA ALA A 45 -7.54 8.88 -1.87
C ALA A 45 -8.61 8.48 -2.89
N LEU A 46 -9.32 9.44 -3.49
CA LEU A 46 -10.29 9.16 -4.55
C LEU A 46 -9.62 8.66 -5.83
N TRP A 47 -8.48 9.25 -6.20
CA TRP A 47 -7.65 8.78 -7.31
C TRP A 47 -7.13 7.37 -7.03
N ALA A 48 -6.57 7.13 -5.84
CA ALA A 48 -6.10 5.82 -5.38
C ALA A 48 -7.21 4.77 -5.36
N PHE A 49 -8.42 5.14 -4.93
CA PHE A 49 -9.58 4.27 -4.93
C PHE A 49 -10.06 3.94 -6.35
N ARG A 50 -10.15 4.93 -7.24
CA ARG A 50 -10.51 4.71 -8.65
C ARG A 50 -9.47 3.84 -9.34
N PHE A 51 -8.20 4.09 -9.06
CA PHE A 51 -7.08 3.30 -9.54
C PHE A 51 -7.15 1.86 -9.02
N ALA A 52 -7.38 1.66 -7.72
CA ALA A 52 -7.61 0.34 -7.13
C ALA A 52 -8.74 -0.43 -7.84
N TRP A 53 -9.85 0.25 -8.17
CA TRP A 53 -10.97 -0.35 -8.89
C TRP A 53 -10.61 -0.80 -10.31
N VAL A 54 -9.79 -0.02 -11.02
CA VAL A 54 -9.26 -0.41 -12.33
C VAL A 54 -8.30 -1.60 -12.19
N GLN A 55 -7.49 -1.63 -11.13
CA GLN A 55 -6.57 -2.73 -10.82
C GLN A 55 -7.28 -4.04 -10.46
N VAL A 56 -8.51 -4.00 -9.95
CA VAL A 56 -9.30 -5.22 -9.73
C VAL A 56 -9.50 -5.99 -11.05
N GLY A 57 -9.63 -5.31 -12.18
CA GLY A 57 -9.65 -5.95 -13.50
C GLY A 57 -8.32 -6.63 -13.87
N ALA A 58 -7.19 -6.13 -13.35
CA ALA A 58 -5.87 -6.73 -13.50
C ALA A 58 -5.62 -7.91 -12.52
N LEU A 59 -6.49 -8.16 -11.53
CA LEU A 59 -6.35 -9.31 -10.64
C LEU A 59 -6.42 -10.64 -11.39
N GLY A 60 -7.16 -10.71 -12.50
CA GLY A 60 -7.25 -11.92 -13.33
C GLY A 60 -5.90 -12.32 -13.94
N THR A 61 -5.09 -11.35 -14.38
CA THR A 61 -3.73 -11.59 -14.89
C THR A 61 -2.71 -11.78 -13.76
N LEU A 62 -2.96 -11.23 -12.57
CA LEU A 62 -2.16 -11.49 -11.38
C LEU A 62 -2.39 -12.90 -10.80
N MET A 63 -3.61 -13.44 -10.88
CA MET A 63 -3.95 -14.78 -10.39
C MET A 63 -3.21 -15.89 -11.14
N SER A 64 -3.02 -15.77 -12.46
CA SER A 64 -2.22 -16.73 -13.23
C SER A 64 -0.73 -16.71 -12.85
N ARG A 65 -0.21 -15.55 -12.44
CA ARG A 65 1.17 -15.39 -11.91
C ARG A 65 1.28 -15.79 -10.45
N ALA A 66 0.19 -15.73 -9.69
CA ALA A 66 0.13 -16.15 -8.30
C ALA A 66 0.04 -17.67 -8.16
N LEU A 67 -0.31 -18.42 -9.20
CA LEU A 67 -0.45 -19.88 -9.14
C LEU A 67 0.78 -20.62 -8.56
N PRO A 68 2.03 -20.34 -9.03
CA PRO A 68 3.22 -20.96 -8.44
C PRO A 68 3.42 -20.58 -6.97
N LEU A 69 3.20 -19.31 -6.64
CA LEU A 69 3.27 -18.80 -5.28
C LEU A 69 2.20 -19.45 -4.38
N LEU A 70 0.98 -19.58 -4.87
CA LEU A 70 -0.13 -20.24 -4.20
C LEU A 70 0.21 -21.70 -3.92
N MET A 71 0.79 -22.42 -4.88
CA MET A 71 1.20 -23.81 -4.67
C MET A 71 2.21 -23.93 -3.51
N LEU A 72 3.24 -23.08 -3.50
CA LEU A 72 4.24 -23.08 -2.43
C LEU A 72 3.64 -22.65 -1.10
N THR A 73 2.84 -21.59 -1.09
CA THR A 73 2.27 -21.02 0.14
C THR A 73 1.17 -21.88 0.73
N VAL A 74 0.47 -22.68 -0.09
CA VAL A 74 -0.43 -23.75 0.37
C VAL A 74 0.35 -24.85 1.07
N LEU A 75 1.50 -25.28 0.54
CA LEU A 75 2.36 -26.25 1.23
C LEU A 75 2.84 -25.71 2.58
N VAL A 76 3.27 -24.44 2.61
CA VAL A 76 3.63 -23.73 3.85
C VAL A 76 2.43 -23.66 4.81
N TYR A 77 1.23 -23.38 4.31
CA TYR A 77 0.01 -23.31 5.11
C TYR A 77 -0.33 -24.65 5.78
N PHE A 78 -0.10 -25.78 5.11
CA PHE A 78 -0.34 -27.11 5.68
C PHE A 78 0.84 -27.67 6.49
N THR A 79 1.81 -26.83 6.89
CA THR A 79 2.97 -27.23 7.69
C THR A 79 2.72 -26.98 9.19
N GLY A 80 2.56 -28.05 9.97
CA GLY A 80 2.20 -27.97 11.41
C GLY A 80 3.14 -27.13 12.28
N GLU A 81 4.44 -27.10 11.99
CA GLU A 81 5.42 -26.28 12.76
C GLU A 81 5.09 -24.78 12.74
N LEU A 82 4.51 -24.29 11.63
CA LEU A 82 4.14 -22.89 11.52
C LEU A 82 2.85 -22.59 12.29
N TRP A 83 1.94 -23.56 12.41
CA TRP A 83 0.76 -23.45 13.27
C TRP A 83 1.14 -23.34 14.75
N GLN A 84 2.15 -24.09 15.19
CA GLN A 84 2.68 -23.94 16.55
C GLN A 84 3.29 -22.55 16.78
N LEU A 85 4.03 -22.03 15.78
CA LEU A 85 4.60 -20.69 15.85
C LEU A 85 3.50 -19.62 15.97
N SER A 86 2.46 -19.71 15.16
CA SER A 86 1.38 -18.71 15.13
C SER A 86 0.46 -18.77 16.34
N ALA A 87 0.22 -19.96 16.90
CA ALA A 87 -0.56 -20.15 18.12
C ALA A 87 0.11 -19.49 19.33
N ARG A 88 1.45 -19.56 19.39
CA ARG A 88 2.24 -18.96 20.47
C ARG A 88 2.53 -17.48 20.27
N MET A 89 2.22 -16.91 19.10
CA MET A 89 2.41 -15.49 18.84
C MET A 89 1.30 -14.66 19.52
N THR A 90 1.72 -13.72 20.36
CA THR A 90 0.83 -12.66 20.83
C THR A 90 0.48 -11.72 19.68
N ARG A 91 -0.71 -11.09 19.74
CA ARG A 91 -1.13 -10.12 18.72
C ARG A 91 -0.15 -8.96 18.54
N LEU A 92 0.46 -8.49 19.63
CA LEU A 92 1.49 -7.45 19.56
C LEU A 92 2.68 -7.91 18.73
N ARG A 93 3.16 -9.14 18.97
CA ARG A 93 4.29 -9.71 18.22
C ARG A 93 3.94 -9.95 16.75
N LEU A 94 2.72 -10.40 16.46
CA LEU A 94 2.22 -10.54 15.09
C LEU A 94 2.28 -9.20 14.34
N TRP A 95 1.76 -8.12 14.94
CA TRP A 95 1.82 -6.78 14.34
C TRP A 95 3.24 -6.26 14.17
N GLN A 96 4.14 -6.55 15.12
CA GLN A 96 5.56 -6.23 14.98
C GLN A 96 6.21 -6.96 13.81
N THR A 97 5.95 -8.25 13.64
CA THR A 97 6.43 -9.05 12.50
C THR A 97 5.90 -8.51 11.18
N ILE A 98 4.60 -8.22 11.10
CA ILE A 98 3.97 -7.63 9.91
C ILE A 98 4.57 -6.26 9.61
N GLY A 99 4.72 -5.41 10.62
CA GLY A 99 5.34 -4.09 10.48
C GLY A 99 6.78 -4.19 9.99
N PHE A 100 7.56 -5.13 10.51
CA PHE A 100 8.92 -5.39 10.04
C PHE A 100 8.96 -5.80 8.56
N LEU A 101 8.13 -6.77 8.15
CA LEU A 101 8.04 -7.21 6.76
C LEU A 101 7.54 -6.08 5.83
N ALA A 102 6.59 -5.26 6.29
CA ALA A 102 6.09 -4.11 5.57
C ALA A 102 7.17 -3.03 5.37
N VAL A 103 7.99 -2.76 6.39
CA VAL A 103 9.14 -1.85 6.28
C VAL A 103 10.14 -2.37 5.24
N LEU A 104 10.44 -3.66 5.25
CA LEU A 104 11.33 -4.25 4.24
C LEU A 104 10.75 -4.12 2.82
N ALA A 105 9.45 -4.40 2.65
CA ALA A 105 8.77 -4.22 1.37
C ALA A 105 8.84 -2.77 0.87
N VAL A 106 8.59 -1.80 1.76
CA VAL A 106 8.63 -0.36 1.42
C VAL A 106 10.05 0.09 1.06
N VAL A 107 11.06 -0.31 1.83
CA VAL A 107 12.46 0.03 1.54
C VAL A 107 12.85 -0.51 0.17
N PHE A 108 12.53 -1.78 -0.11
CA PHE A 108 12.82 -2.42 -1.37
C PHE A 108 12.12 -1.73 -2.55
N MET A 109 10.83 -1.42 -2.39
CA MET A 109 10.04 -0.68 -3.38
C MET A 109 10.64 0.70 -3.68
N ILE A 110 11.05 1.45 -2.65
CA ILE A 110 11.71 2.76 -2.81
C ILE A 110 13.02 2.60 -3.58
N THR A 111 13.85 1.60 -3.25
CA THR A 111 15.13 1.39 -3.93
C THR A 111 14.94 1.05 -5.40
N THR A 112 14.05 0.10 -5.73
CA THR A 112 13.80 -0.30 -7.12
C THR A 112 13.22 0.85 -7.93
N ILE A 113 12.22 1.55 -7.43
CA ILE A 113 11.60 2.68 -8.15
C ILE A 113 12.62 3.80 -8.36
N ARG A 114 13.47 4.09 -7.38
CA ARG A 114 14.53 5.12 -7.54
C ARG A 114 15.52 4.76 -8.64
N ASP A 115 15.98 3.52 -8.64
CA ASP A 115 16.94 3.05 -9.64
C ASP A 115 16.31 3.07 -11.04
N GLU A 116 15.04 2.69 -11.15
CA GLU A 116 14.29 2.72 -12.41
C GLU A 116 14.05 4.15 -12.92
N VAL A 117 13.63 5.08 -12.05
CA VAL A 117 13.44 6.50 -12.42
C VAL A 117 14.76 7.13 -12.89
N ARG A 118 15.90 6.73 -12.30
CA ARG A 118 17.23 7.17 -12.75
C ARG A 118 17.58 6.60 -14.12
N ALA A 119 17.41 5.30 -14.32
CA ALA A 119 17.67 4.64 -15.61
C ALA A 119 16.83 5.24 -16.74
N LEU A 120 15.55 5.51 -16.50
CA LEU A 120 14.66 6.15 -17.47
C LEU A 120 15.05 7.59 -17.79
N ARG A 121 15.57 8.32 -16.80
CA ARG A 121 16.09 9.68 -17.02
C ARG A 121 17.32 9.65 -17.92
N GLU A 122 18.15 8.62 -17.80
CA GLU A 122 19.32 8.39 -18.63
C GLU A 122 18.93 7.91 -20.05
N ASP A 123 18.01 6.96 -20.20
CA ASP A 123 17.53 6.46 -21.51
C ASP A 123 16.71 7.50 -22.28
N ARG A 124 15.80 8.23 -21.60
CA ARG A 124 14.98 9.28 -22.24
C ARG A 124 15.79 10.56 -22.49
N ALA A 125 17.01 10.66 -21.95
CA ALA A 125 17.98 11.64 -22.39
C ALA A 125 18.34 11.47 -23.87
N GLU A 126 18.28 10.24 -24.41
CA GLU A 126 18.68 9.94 -25.79
C GLU A 126 17.54 9.91 -26.83
N GLN A 127 16.26 9.64 -26.48
CA GLN A 127 15.27 9.19 -27.50
C GLN A 127 13.90 9.88 -27.65
N SER A 128 13.40 10.72 -26.72
CA SER A 128 12.05 11.32 -26.90
C SER A 128 12.07 12.71 -27.52
N ASP A 129 11.46 12.83 -28.72
CA ASP A 129 11.14 14.11 -29.36
C ASP A 129 9.94 14.77 -28.65
N PRO A 130 10.14 15.86 -27.87
CA PRO A 130 9.09 16.47 -27.06
C PRO A 130 7.91 17.00 -27.89
N ALA A 131 8.14 17.32 -29.17
CA ALA A 131 7.09 17.76 -30.08
C ALA A 131 6.01 16.68 -30.30
N LYS A 132 6.36 15.39 -30.27
CA LYS A 132 5.40 14.27 -30.36
C LYS A 132 4.60 14.05 -29.08
N LEU A 133 5.18 14.35 -27.91
CA LEU A 133 4.50 14.15 -26.63
C LEU A 133 3.48 15.25 -26.33
N LEU A 134 3.67 16.44 -26.92
CA LEU A 134 2.81 17.62 -26.72
C LEU A 134 1.74 17.77 -27.80
N GLU A 135 1.69 16.86 -28.78
CA GLU A 135 0.72 16.84 -29.87
C GLU A 135 -0.71 16.71 -29.29
N GLY A 136 -1.55 17.71 -29.53
CA GLY A 136 -2.94 17.76 -29.01
C GLY A 136 -3.10 18.36 -27.60
N THR A 137 -2.02 18.83 -26.97
CA THR A 137 -2.08 19.62 -25.72
C THR A 137 -2.05 21.14 -26.02
N PRO A 138 -2.53 22.02 -25.11
CA PRO A 138 -2.45 23.48 -25.30
C PRO A 138 -1.01 24.02 -25.47
N HIS A 139 -0.01 23.22 -25.09
CA HIS A 139 1.42 23.55 -25.15
C HIS A 139 2.12 22.86 -26.34
N ALA A 140 1.40 22.57 -27.43
CA ALA A 140 1.99 21.97 -28.61
C ALA A 140 3.14 22.82 -29.17
N THR A 141 4.33 22.23 -29.22
CA THR A 141 5.56 22.86 -29.69
C THR A 141 5.82 22.52 -31.16
N GLN A 142 6.50 23.39 -31.91
CA GLN A 142 6.85 23.08 -33.31
C GLN A 142 7.73 21.82 -33.41
N PRO A 143 7.56 20.99 -34.46
CA PRO A 143 8.43 19.84 -34.71
C PRO A 143 9.90 20.25 -34.74
N GLY A 144 10.73 19.65 -33.88
CA GLY A 144 12.16 19.94 -33.77
C GLY A 144 12.54 21.05 -32.77
N HIS A 145 11.58 21.75 -32.15
CA HIS A 145 11.86 22.64 -31.01
C HIS A 145 11.89 21.84 -29.72
N GLN A 146 13.03 21.87 -29.02
CA GLN A 146 13.19 21.22 -27.73
C GLN A 146 13.28 22.30 -26.64
N PRO A 147 12.23 22.46 -25.80
CA PRO A 147 12.30 23.34 -24.65
C PRO A 147 13.53 22.99 -23.78
N PRO A 148 14.23 23.99 -23.22
CA PRO A 148 15.39 23.75 -22.38
C PRO A 148 14.99 22.93 -21.14
N ARG A 149 15.46 21.68 -21.09
CA ARG A 149 15.15 20.74 -20.01
C ARG A 149 15.63 21.29 -18.68
N THR A 150 14.71 21.69 -17.81
CA THR A 150 15.08 22.17 -16.48
C THR A 150 15.32 20.97 -15.55
N PRO A 151 16.44 20.96 -14.79
CA PRO A 151 16.68 19.88 -13.84
C PRO A 151 15.59 19.90 -12.77
N LEU A 152 14.92 18.75 -12.59
CA LEU A 152 13.94 18.56 -11.51
C LEU A 152 14.61 18.80 -10.17
N SER A 153 13.95 19.60 -9.32
CA SER A 153 14.34 19.80 -7.94
C SER A 153 14.27 18.48 -7.17
N LEU A 154 15.03 18.37 -6.07
CA LEU A 154 14.99 17.18 -5.21
C LEU A 154 13.58 16.92 -4.66
N ALA A 155 12.78 17.98 -4.43
CA ALA A 155 11.40 17.86 -3.98
C ALA A 155 10.50 17.22 -5.05
N GLU A 156 10.64 17.61 -6.32
CA GLU A 156 9.89 17.02 -7.43
C GLU A 156 10.26 15.55 -7.66
N GLN A 157 11.55 15.21 -7.57
CA GLN A 157 12.00 13.80 -7.69
C GLN A 157 11.45 12.92 -6.56
N VAL A 158 11.47 13.43 -5.32
CA VAL A 158 10.87 12.72 -4.18
C VAL A 158 9.36 12.53 -4.38
N ASN A 159 8.66 13.55 -4.90
CA ASN A 159 7.22 13.46 -5.13
C ASN A 159 6.86 12.39 -6.18
N VAL A 160 7.57 12.36 -7.31
CA VAL A 160 7.33 11.35 -8.36
C VAL A 160 7.57 9.93 -7.83
N VAL A 161 8.69 9.71 -7.13
CA VAL A 161 8.99 8.42 -6.51
C VAL A 161 7.93 8.06 -5.46
N ALA A 162 7.51 9.02 -4.63
CA ALA A 162 6.50 8.78 -3.60
C ALA A 162 5.16 8.35 -4.21
N VAL A 163 4.70 9.01 -5.28
CA VAL A 163 3.46 8.63 -5.98
C VAL A 163 3.56 7.21 -6.55
N MET A 164 4.68 6.85 -7.17
CA MET A 164 4.89 5.51 -7.70
C MET A 164 4.92 4.44 -6.60
N VAL A 165 5.63 4.71 -5.50
CA VAL A 165 5.68 3.83 -4.32
C VAL A 165 4.28 3.64 -3.73
N VAL A 166 3.53 4.72 -3.54
CA VAL A 166 2.16 4.64 -2.99
C VAL A 166 1.26 3.82 -3.92
N SER A 167 1.34 4.04 -5.23
CA SER A 167 0.59 3.28 -6.22
C SER A 167 0.90 1.77 -6.13
N GLN A 168 2.18 1.39 -6.10
CA GLN A 168 2.58 -0.02 -5.99
C GLN A 168 2.20 -0.61 -4.62
N ALA A 169 2.33 0.15 -3.53
CA ALA A 169 1.93 -0.28 -2.19
C ALA A 169 0.43 -0.62 -2.13
N ILE A 170 -0.43 0.17 -2.76
CA ILE A 170 -1.87 -0.11 -2.85
C ILE A 170 -2.11 -1.46 -3.53
N GLN A 171 -1.43 -1.74 -4.65
CA GLN A 171 -1.58 -3.01 -5.36
C GLN A 171 -1.16 -4.20 -4.48
N VAL A 172 -0.01 -4.07 -3.82
CA VAL A 172 0.53 -5.10 -2.92
C VAL A 172 -0.44 -5.35 -1.77
N VAL A 173 -1.02 -4.31 -1.18
CA VAL A 173 -2.01 -4.42 -0.09
C VAL A 173 -3.27 -5.13 -0.58
N ILE A 174 -3.81 -4.76 -1.74
CA ILE A 174 -5.01 -5.40 -2.31
C ILE A 174 -4.73 -6.89 -2.59
N PHE A 175 -3.59 -7.20 -3.20
CA PHE A 175 -3.18 -8.56 -3.48
C PHE A 175 -3.02 -9.38 -2.19
N THR A 176 -2.34 -8.83 -1.20
CA THR A 176 -2.13 -9.45 0.13
C THR A 176 -3.45 -9.69 0.85
N ALA A 177 -4.38 -8.72 0.79
CA ALA A 177 -5.71 -8.86 1.37
C ALA A 177 -6.53 -9.96 0.68
N GLY A 178 -6.43 -10.09 -0.64
CA GLY A 178 -7.04 -11.17 -1.40
C GLY A 178 -6.50 -12.55 -0.99
N LEU A 179 -5.18 -12.69 -0.86
CA LEU A 179 -4.55 -13.91 -0.36
C LEU A 179 -4.95 -14.22 1.08
N PHE A 180 -5.01 -13.21 1.95
CA PHE A 180 -5.46 -13.38 3.32
C PHE A 180 -6.90 -13.93 3.36
N ALA A 181 -7.81 -13.33 2.59
CA ALA A 181 -9.19 -13.80 2.50
C ALA A 181 -9.27 -15.23 1.94
N PHE A 182 -8.48 -15.54 0.92
CA PHE A 182 -8.39 -16.90 0.36
C PHE A 182 -7.92 -17.92 1.40
N PHE A 183 -6.80 -17.68 2.09
CA PHE A 183 -6.28 -18.60 3.10
C PHE A 183 -7.17 -18.68 4.34
N LEU A 184 -7.85 -17.59 4.71
CA LEU A 184 -8.85 -17.62 5.78
C LEU A 184 -10.02 -18.55 5.40
N ALA A 185 -10.57 -18.41 4.19
CA ALA A 185 -11.64 -19.28 3.70
C ALA A 185 -11.15 -20.74 3.55
N LEU A 186 -9.95 -20.94 3.02
CA LEU A 186 -9.33 -22.26 2.90
C LEU A 186 -9.16 -22.91 4.27
N GLY A 187 -8.66 -22.18 5.27
CA GLY A 187 -8.50 -22.68 6.63
C GLY A 187 -9.82 -23.12 7.25
N ILE A 188 -10.87 -22.30 7.10
CA ILE A 188 -12.22 -22.62 7.61
C ILE A 188 -12.80 -23.88 6.95
N VAL A 189 -12.55 -24.09 5.66
CA VAL A 189 -13.14 -25.22 4.91
C VAL A 189 -12.31 -26.50 5.01
N ALA A 190 -10.97 -26.37 4.98
CA ALA A 190 -10.06 -27.50 4.81
C ALA A 190 -9.43 -28.00 6.11
N VAL A 191 -9.44 -27.21 7.19
CA VAL A 191 -8.81 -27.58 8.47
C VAL A 191 -9.90 -27.84 9.52
N PRO A 192 -10.17 -29.12 9.84
CA PRO A 192 -11.03 -29.49 10.95
C PRO A 192 -10.52 -28.98 12.30
N ASP A 193 -11.42 -28.78 13.26
CA ASP A 193 -11.08 -28.26 14.59
C ASP A 193 -10.08 -29.14 15.34
N ASP A 194 -10.17 -30.47 15.21
CA ASP A 194 -9.23 -31.42 15.84
C ASP A 194 -7.81 -31.30 15.26
N VAL A 195 -7.70 -31.09 13.95
CA VAL A 195 -6.41 -30.85 13.28
C VAL A 195 -5.84 -29.49 13.68
N ALA A 196 -6.68 -28.46 13.77
CA ALA A 196 -6.27 -27.13 14.20
C ALA A 196 -5.69 -27.15 15.62
N VAL A 197 -6.35 -27.84 16.56
CA VAL A 197 -5.88 -28.02 17.94
C VAL A 197 -4.59 -28.84 18.01
N LEU A 198 -4.50 -29.92 17.21
CA LEU A 198 -3.31 -30.77 17.14
C LEU A 198 -2.08 -29.98 16.63
N TRP A 199 -2.23 -29.27 15.52
CA TRP A 199 -1.14 -28.51 14.90
C TRP A 199 -0.77 -27.27 15.69
N SER A 200 -1.73 -26.59 16.33
CA SER A 200 -1.45 -25.45 17.20
C SER A 200 -0.81 -25.88 18.53
N SER A 201 -0.93 -27.16 18.88
CA SER A 201 -0.57 -27.68 20.22
C SER A 201 -1.26 -26.90 21.35
N GLU A 202 -2.49 -26.45 21.10
CA GLU A 202 -3.30 -25.69 22.07
C GLU A 202 -3.93 -26.64 23.10
N GLN A 203 -3.35 -26.71 24.29
CA GLN A 203 -3.88 -27.53 25.40
C GLN A 203 -4.92 -26.81 26.26
N SER A 204 -4.89 -25.47 26.27
CA SER A 204 -5.82 -24.65 27.05
C SER A 204 -5.93 -23.25 26.46
N CYS A 205 -7.12 -22.65 26.53
CA CYS A 205 -7.39 -21.29 26.06
C CYS A 205 -7.66 -20.37 27.25
N PRO A 206 -7.25 -19.08 27.19
CA PRO A 206 -7.58 -18.11 28.22
C PRO A 206 -9.10 -17.92 28.41
N VAL A 207 -9.87 -18.11 27.32
CA VAL A 207 -11.33 -18.03 27.29
C VAL A 207 -11.84 -19.09 26.30
N GLY A 208 -12.80 -19.92 26.73
CA GLY A 208 -13.41 -20.97 25.90
C GLY A 208 -12.66 -22.31 25.90
N GLU A 209 -13.07 -23.21 25.01
CA GLU A 209 -12.42 -24.50 24.77
C GLU A 209 -11.61 -24.45 23.45
N PRO A 210 -10.53 -25.23 23.30
CA PRO A 210 -9.81 -25.35 22.03
C PRO A 210 -10.72 -25.85 20.90
N PRO A 211 -10.59 -25.34 19.66
CA PRO A 211 -9.62 -24.33 19.21
C PRO A 211 -9.94 -22.91 19.73
N CYS A 212 -8.92 -22.18 20.17
CA CYS A 212 -9.13 -20.92 20.88
C CYS A 212 -9.85 -19.88 20.00
N PRO A 213 -11.00 -19.31 20.45
CA PRO A 213 -11.79 -18.41 19.63
C PRO A 213 -11.01 -17.12 19.32
N GLY A 214 -11.07 -16.71 18.05
CA GLY A 214 -10.54 -15.43 17.62
C GLY A 214 -11.27 -14.27 18.29
N THR A 215 -10.56 -13.15 18.46
CA THR A 215 -11.18 -11.90 18.91
C THR A 215 -10.81 -10.77 17.97
N TRP A 216 -11.82 -10.05 17.47
CA TRP A 216 -11.68 -8.86 16.65
C TRP A 216 -12.11 -7.64 17.47
N PHE A 217 -11.19 -6.70 17.71
CA PHE A 217 -11.46 -5.49 18.51
C PHE A 217 -12.14 -5.77 19.88
N GLY A 218 -11.82 -6.91 20.49
CA GLY A 218 -12.41 -7.35 21.76
C GLY A 218 -13.69 -8.20 21.64
N VAL A 219 -14.23 -8.39 20.44
CA VAL A 219 -15.41 -9.23 20.18
C VAL A 219 -14.98 -10.63 19.74
N HIS A 220 -15.54 -11.68 20.36
CA HIS A 220 -15.28 -13.07 19.97
C HIS A 220 -15.93 -13.39 18.61
N VAL A 221 -15.14 -13.92 17.69
CA VAL A 221 -15.57 -14.33 16.34
C VAL A 221 -15.53 -15.85 16.27
N PRO A 222 -16.49 -16.52 15.60
CA PRO A 222 -16.52 -17.98 15.47
C PRO A 222 -15.46 -18.52 14.47
N VAL A 223 -14.26 -17.92 14.47
CA VAL A 223 -13.11 -18.35 13.68
C VAL A 223 -11.93 -18.48 14.64
N PRO A 224 -11.25 -19.65 14.69
CA PRO A 224 -10.07 -19.85 15.52
C PRO A 224 -9.00 -18.79 15.31
N GLN A 225 -8.38 -18.33 16.40
CA GLN A 225 -7.33 -17.29 16.34
C GLN A 225 -6.12 -17.76 15.52
N THR A 226 -5.78 -19.04 15.63
CA THR A 226 -4.67 -19.68 14.91
C THR A 226 -4.84 -19.62 13.41
N ILE A 227 -6.05 -19.89 12.91
CA ILE A 227 -6.39 -19.75 11.48
C ILE A 227 -6.16 -18.31 11.03
N VAL A 228 -6.63 -17.32 11.79
CA VAL A 228 -6.43 -15.90 11.46
C VAL A 228 -4.93 -15.54 11.43
N HIS A 229 -4.17 -15.92 12.45
CA HIS A 229 -2.73 -15.64 12.52
C HIS A 229 -1.96 -16.31 11.39
N MET A 230 -2.24 -17.59 11.10
CA MET A 230 -1.60 -18.34 10.02
C MET A 230 -1.90 -17.75 8.65
N SER A 231 -3.18 -17.49 8.37
CA SER A 231 -3.59 -16.90 7.10
C SER A 231 -2.97 -15.52 6.91
N LEU A 232 -2.84 -14.74 7.97
CA LEU A 232 -2.20 -13.41 7.90
C LEU A 232 -0.70 -13.51 7.67
N LEU A 233 0.02 -14.39 8.38
CA LEU A 233 1.45 -14.59 8.21
C LEU A 233 1.79 -15.06 6.78
N VAL A 234 1.08 -16.07 6.27
CA VAL A 234 1.29 -16.58 4.91
C VAL A 234 0.96 -15.50 3.88
N ALA A 235 -0.13 -14.74 4.06
CA ALA A 235 -0.48 -13.66 3.16
C ALA A 235 0.59 -12.56 3.12
N VAL A 236 1.08 -12.08 4.26
CA VAL A 236 2.10 -11.01 4.30
C VAL A 236 3.43 -11.47 3.72
N LEU A 237 3.87 -12.70 4.00
CA LEU A 237 5.07 -13.27 3.37
C LEU A 237 4.91 -13.39 1.85
N SER A 238 3.72 -13.79 1.39
CA SER A 238 3.39 -13.86 -0.03
C SER A 238 3.37 -12.46 -0.68
N GLY A 239 2.85 -11.45 0.02
CA GLY A 239 2.85 -10.06 -0.42
C GLY A 239 4.26 -9.47 -0.54
N LEU A 240 5.15 -9.80 0.41
CA LEU A 240 6.57 -9.44 0.30
C LEU A 240 7.23 -10.12 -0.90
N TYR A 241 7.02 -11.43 -1.08
CA TYR A 241 7.53 -12.15 -2.26
C TYR A 241 7.02 -11.52 -3.56
N PHE A 242 5.73 -11.18 -3.63
CA PHE A 242 5.14 -10.50 -4.78
C PHE A 242 5.79 -9.14 -5.05
N THR A 243 6.06 -8.35 -4.01
CA THR A 243 6.77 -7.08 -4.13
C THR A 243 8.16 -7.26 -4.72
N VAL A 244 8.89 -8.29 -4.25
CA VAL A 244 10.23 -8.61 -4.76
C VAL A 244 10.17 -9.12 -6.20
N SER A 245 9.28 -10.06 -6.50
CA SER A 245 9.21 -10.68 -7.83
C SER A 245 8.74 -9.71 -8.91
N THR A 246 7.77 -8.83 -8.61
CA THR A 246 7.32 -7.78 -9.54
C THR A 246 8.38 -6.74 -9.86
N SER A 247 9.31 -6.51 -8.93
CA SER A 247 10.39 -5.53 -9.09
C SER A 247 11.58 -6.08 -9.87
N VAL A 248 11.74 -7.41 -9.91
CA VAL A 248 12.87 -8.08 -10.59
C VAL A 248 12.46 -8.63 -11.96
N ASP A 249 11.15 -8.73 -12.26
CA ASP A 249 10.63 -9.24 -13.53
C ASP A 249 10.63 -8.18 -14.65
N PRO A 250 11.48 -8.32 -15.70
CA PRO A 250 11.56 -7.38 -16.81
C PRO A 250 10.25 -7.27 -17.62
N LEU A 251 9.33 -8.25 -17.55
CA LEU A 251 8.01 -8.19 -18.22
C LEU A 251 6.98 -7.32 -17.47
N TYR A 252 7.21 -7.01 -16.19
CA TYR A 252 6.37 -6.08 -15.43
C TYR A 252 6.73 -4.61 -15.73
N ARG A 253 8.01 -4.37 -16.08
CA ARG A 253 8.58 -3.10 -16.56
C ARG A 253 7.71 -2.45 -17.64
N GLU A 254 7.39 -3.18 -18.71
CA GLU A 254 6.71 -2.62 -19.89
C GLU A 254 5.22 -2.33 -19.66
N ARG A 255 4.53 -3.07 -18.78
CA ARG A 255 3.06 -3.01 -18.68
C ARG A 255 2.54 -2.07 -17.62
N PHE A 256 3.30 -1.87 -16.54
CA PHE A 256 2.87 -1.00 -15.44
C PHE A 256 3.63 0.30 -15.36
N PHE A 257 4.91 0.32 -15.72
CA PHE A 257 5.70 1.55 -15.63
C PHE A 257 5.53 2.44 -16.86
N THR A 258 5.52 1.88 -18.08
CA THR A 258 5.39 2.68 -19.31
C THR A 258 4.18 3.61 -19.32
N PRO A 259 2.95 3.18 -18.92
CA PRO A 259 1.79 4.07 -18.91
C PRO A 259 1.90 5.20 -17.87
N LEU A 260 2.39 4.89 -16.66
CA LEU A 260 2.60 5.91 -15.63
C LEU A 260 3.72 6.89 -16.00
N ILE A 261 4.76 6.41 -16.68
CA ILE A 261 5.87 7.23 -17.14
C ILE A 261 5.43 8.13 -18.29
N ASP A 262 4.58 7.65 -19.20
CA ASP A 262 4.08 8.47 -20.30
C ASP A 262 3.19 9.61 -19.81
N ASP A 263 2.32 9.37 -18.82
CA ASP A 263 1.53 10.43 -18.17
C ASP A 263 2.42 11.47 -17.45
N VAL A 264 3.49 11.01 -16.78
CA VAL A 264 4.47 11.90 -16.13
C VAL A 264 5.29 12.65 -17.18
N ALA A 265 5.67 12.02 -18.29
CA ALA A 265 6.45 12.62 -19.37
C ALA A 265 5.68 13.75 -20.06
N VAL A 266 4.37 13.58 -20.29
CA VAL A 266 3.50 14.65 -20.80
C VAL A 266 3.43 15.82 -19.80
N SER A 267 3.28 15.54 -18.50
CA SER A 267 3.27 16.58 -17.46
C SER A 267 4.59 17.35 -17.38
N LEU A 268 5.73 16.66 -17.49
CA LEU A 268 7.06 17.28 -17.48
C LEU A 268 7.32 18.11 -18.73
N ALA A 269 6.93 17.60 -19.90
CA ALA A 269 7.04 18.35 -21.16
C ALA A 269 6.16 19.61 -21.16
N GLY A 270 4.95 19.52 -20.60
CA GLY A 270 4.07 20.68 -20.44
C GLY A 270 4.65 21.74 -19.49
N ARG A 271 5.28 21.31 -18.39
CA ARG A 271 5.98 22.20 -17.45
C ARG A 271 7.15 22.93 -18.12
N ASP A 272 8.00 22.22 -18.86
CA ASP A 272 9.14 22.85 -19.54
C ASP A 272 8.67 23.86 -20.61
N ALA A 273 7.60 23.57 -21.35
CA ALA A 273 6.98 24.51 -22.28
C ALA A 273 6.38 25.74 -21.57
N TYR A 274 5.71 25.55 -20.43
CA TYR A 274 5.17 26.64 -19.62
C TYR A 274 6.27 27.56 -19.07
N LEU A 275 7.36 26.99 -18.54
CA LEU A 275 8.50 27.76 -18.01
C LEU A 275 9.27 28.52 -19.10
N GLU A 276 9.24 28.03 -20.33
CA GLU A 276 9.77 28.76 -21.49
C GLU A 276 8.88 29.95 -21.85
N MET A 277 7.55 29.76 -21.87
CA MET A 277 6.58 30.83 -22.11
C MET A 277 6.63 31.93 -21.04
N GLU A 278 6.87 31.59 -19.77
CA GLU A 278 6.95 32.58 -18.68
C GLU A 278 8.26 33.40 -18.72
N LYS A 279 9.29 32.91 -19.42
CA LYS A 279 10.56 33.62 -19.63
C LYS A 279 10.59 34.47 -20.92
N ALA A 280 9.62 34.28 -21.83
CA ALA A 280 9.49 35.01 -23.09
C ALA A 280 8.66 36.29 -22.92
#